data_AF-A0A2H1IZQ1-F1
#
_entry.id   AF-A0A2H1IZQ1-F1
#
_cell.length_a   1.000
_cell.length_b   1.000
_cell.length_c   1.000
_cell.angle_alpha   90.00
_cell.angle_beta   90.00
_cell.angle_gamma   90.00
#
_symmetry.space_group_name_H-M   'P 1'
#
loop_
_entity.id
_entity.type
_entity.pdbx_description
1 polymer ?
#
loop_
_entity_poly.entity_id
_entity_poly.type
_entity_poly.pdbx_seq_one_letter_code
_entity_poly.pdbx_strand_id
1 'polypeptide(L)'
;MEELTTDTLEDALNDDEHIVLIRLTFRDRGPQAHTFRAERAALQQMGATYDYRIRAWRVPSDPQLAEPLARMLRRTSAVAYVAHELEDLSADMF
;
A
#
# COMPACT_ATOMS: atom_id res chain seq x y z
N MET A 1 -4.50 -7.87 -10.80
CA MET A 1 -4.46 -6.77 -9.80
C MET A 1 -5.78 -6.01 -9.73
N GLU A 2 -6.28 -5.78 -8.51
CA GLU A 2 -7.52 -5.03 -8.24
C GLU A 2 -7.26 -3.93 -7.21
N GLU A 3 -7.91 -2.77 -7.35
CA GLU A 3 -7.82 -1.69 -6.36
C GLU A 3 -8.61 -2.08 -5.11
N LEU A 4 -7.96 -2.02 -3.95
CA LEU A 4 -8.57 -2.34 -2.66
C LEU A 4 -9.29 -1.12 -2.10
N THR A 5 -10.54 -1.34 -1.70
CA THR A 5 -11.26 -0.38 -0.85
C THR A 5 -10.85 -0.56 0.60
N THR A 6 -11.16 0.42 1.46
CA THR A 6 -10.85 0.26 2.90
C THR A 6 -11.61 -0.89 3.56
N ASP A 7 -12.73 -1.30 2.98
CA ASP A 7 -13.62 -2.29 3.55
C ASP A 7 -13.18 -3.72 3.21
N THR A 8 -12.32 -3.88 2.21
CA THR A 8 -11.76 -5.17 1.76
C THR A 8 -10.30 -5.39 2.19
N LEU A 9 -9.72 -4.45 2.95
CA LEU A 9 -8.32 -4.54 3.41
C LEU A 9 -8.10 -5.67 4.42
N GLU A 10 -9.03 -5.87 5.34
CA GLU A 10 -8.90 -6.89 6.38
C GLU A 10 -8.89 -8.28 5.76
N ASP A 11 -9.80 -8.54 4.81
CA ASP A 11 -9.84 -9.81 4.08
C ASP A 11 -8.54 -10.04 3.28
N ALA A 12 -8.04 -9.00 2.59
CA ALA A 12 -6.80 -9.09 1.81
C ALA A 12 -5.53 -9.27 2.66
N LEU A 13 -5.54 -8.83 3.93
CA LEU A 13 -4.43 -9.03 4.87
C LEU A 13 -4.51 -10.35 5.64
N ASN A 14 -5.70 -10.98 5.69
CA ASN A 14 -5.91 -12.31 6.27
C ASN A 14 -5.57 -13.44 5.28
N ASP A 15 -5.47 -13.14 3.99
CA ASP A 15 -5.21 -14.12 2.95
C ASP A 15 -3.73 -14.17 2.61
N ASP A 16 -3.07 -15.27 2.97
CA ASP A 16 -1.65 -15.49 2.69
C ASP A 16 -1.35 -15.65 1.18
N GLU A 17 -2.37 -15.91 0.34
CA GLU A 17 -2.21 -15.97 -1.11
C GLU A 17 -2.19 -14.57 -1.76
N HIS A 18 -2.55 -13.53 -0.99
CA HIS A 18 -2.62 -12.15 -1.44
C HIS A 18 -1.48 -11.30 -0.87
N ILE A 19 -1.03 -10.36 -1.71
CA ILE A 19 -0.10 -9.31 -1.33
C ILE A 19 -0.82 -7.97 -1.46
N VAL A 20 -0.81 -7.21 -0.36
CA VAL A 20 -1.29 -5.83 -0.35
C VAL A 20 -0.16 -4.90 -0.77
N LEU A 21 -0.43 -4.09 -1.80
CA LEU A 21 0.52 -3.17 -2.42
C LEU A 21 0.01 -1.74 -2.26
N ILE A 22 0.85 -0.85 -1.70
CA ILE A 22 0.51 0.55 -1.52
C ILE A 22 1.34 1.41 -2.46
N ARG A 23 0.66 2.13 -3.36
CA ARG A 23 1.28 3.14 -4.22
C ARG A 23 1.09 4.52 -3.61
N LEU A 24 2.20 5.17 -3.27
CA LEU A 24 2.20 6.57 -2.88
C LEU A 24 2.20 7.44 -4.14
N THR A 25 1.11 8.19 -4.40
CA THR A 25 1.12 9.18 -5.47
C THR A 25 1.90 10.42 -5.04
N PHE A 26 3.09 10.59 -5.59
CA PHE A 26 3.88 11.79 -5.38
C PHE A 26 3.22 12.98 -6.09
N ARG A 27 2.83 14.02 -5.35
CA ARG A 27 2.37 15.30 -5.91
C ARG A 27 3.50 16.31 -5.79
N ASP A 28 4.16 16.57 -6.91
CA ASP A 28 5.48 17.21 -7.02
C ASP A 28 5.55 18.67 -6.55
N ARG A 29 4.42 19.34 -6.22
CA ARG A 29 4.45 20.77 -5.84
C ARG A 29 3.41 21.10 -4.78
N GLY A 30 3.87 21.45 -3.57
CA GLY A 30 3.05 22.04 -2.51
C GLY A 30 3.40 21.57 -1.09
N PRO A 31 2.70 22.06 -0.05
CA PRO A 31 2.88 21.66 1.35
C PRO A 31 2.68 20.16 1.63
N GLN A 32 2.19 19.41 0.64
CA GLN A 32 1.94 17.97 0.70
C GLN A 32 3.21 17.10 0.57
N ALA A 33 4.37 17.69 0.27
CA ALA A 33 5.65 16.96 0.29
C ALA A 33 6.02 16.41 1.68
N HIS A 34 5.57 17.07 2.75
CA HIS A 34 5.72 16.56 4.12
C HIS A 34 4.85 15.33 4.38
N THR A 35 3.67 15.26 3.75
CA THR A 35 2.74 14.13 3.85
C THR A 35 3.35 12.86 3.24
N PHE A 36 4.04 12.99 2.10
CA PHE A 36 4.73 11.85 1.47
C PHE A 36 5.83 11.25 2.36
N ARG A 37 6.58 12.08 3.11
CA ARG A 37 7.57 11.58 4.07
C ARG A 37 6.92 10.88 5.26
N ALA A 38 5.80 11.42 5.74
CA ALA A 38 5.05 10.82 6.84
C ALA A 38 4.40 9.48 6.44
N GLU A 39 3.82 9.40 5.25
CA GLU A 39 3.27 8.17 4.64
C GLU A 39 4.33 7.08 4.52
N ARG A 40 5.50 7.44 3.99
CA ARG A 40 6.63 6.52 3.90
C ARG A 40 7.08 6.03 5.27
N ALA A 41 7.17 6.92 6.26
CA ALA A 41 7.55 6.54 7.62
C ALA A 41 6.51 5.62 8.27
N ALA A 42 5.22 5.90 8.06
CA ALA A 42 4.13 5.06 8.55
C ALA A 42 4.18 3.65 7.95
N LEU A 43 4.38 3.53 6.63
CA LEU A 43 4.55 2.24 5.96
C LEU A 43 5.76 1.47 6.49
N GLN A 44 6.89 2.14 6.72
CA GLN A 44 8.07 1.50 7.32
C GLN A 44 7.80 1.01 8.75
N GLN A 45 7.03 1.77 9.56
CA GLN A 45 6.65 1.35 10.90
C GLN A 45 5.70 0.14 10.91
N MET A 46 4.90 -0.02 9.86
CA MET A 46 4.05 -1.19 9.62
C MET A 46 4.83 -2.40 9.04
N GLY A 47 6.16 -2.29 8.89
CA GLY A 47 7.00 -3.34 8.33
C GLY A 47 6.92 -3.47 6.80
N ALA A 48 6.29 -2.50 6.11
CA ALA A 48 6.20 -2.55 4.66
C ALA A 48 7.57 -2.36 3.99
N THR A 49 7.79 -3.07 2.89
CA THR A 49 9.02 -3.03 2.12
C THR A 49 8.79 -2.43 0.74
N TYR A 50 9.67 -1.54 0.29
CA TYR A 50 9.53 -0.93 -1.03
C TYR A 50 10.10 -1.84 -2.11
N ASP A 51 9.30 -2.20 -3.11
CA ASP A 51 9.74 -2.95 -4.29
C ASP A 51 9.91 -2.00 -5.48
N TYR A 52 11.17 -1.81 -5.88
CA TYR A 52 11.55 -0.90 -6.96
C TYR A 52 11.06 -1.35 -8.35
N ARG A 53 10.79 -2.64 -8.54
CA ARG A 53 10.32 -3.19 -9.82
C ARG A 53 8.89 -2.79 -10.14
N ILE A 54 8.09 -2.58 -9.11
CA ILE A 54 6.67 -2.22 -9.18
C ILE A 54 6.38 -0.80 -8.69
N ARG A 55 7.39 -0.12 -8.13
CA ARG A 55 7.31 1.24 -7.56
C ARG A 55 6.19 1.38 -6.52
N ALA A 56 6.01 0.34 -5.71
CA ALA A 56 5.00 0.26 -4.66
C ALA A 56 5.58 -0.36 -3.38
N TRP A 57 4.88 -0.19 -2.27
CA TRP A 57 5.21 -0.78 -0.98
C TRP A 57 4.44 -2.07 -0.79
N ARG A 58 5.15 -3.16 -0.52
CA ARG A 58 4.59 -4.45 -0.10
C ARG A 58 4.33 -4.41 1.39
N VAL A 59 3.08 -4.58 1.79
CA VAL A 59 2.66 -4.68 3.19
C VAL A 59 2.68 -6.16 3.58
N PRO A 60 3.18 -6.52 4.78
CA PRO A 60 3.09 -7.89 5.26
C PRO A 60 1.62 -8.29 5.50
N SER A 61 1.29 -9.56 5.26
CA SER A 61 -0.02 -10.12 5.57
C SER A 61 -0.20 -10.20 7.09
N ASP A 62 -0.70 -9.11 7.66
CA ASP A 62 -1.01 -8.98 9.08
C ASP A 62 -2.35 -8.22 9.24
N PRO A 63 -3.41 -8.89 9.72
CA PRO A 63 -4.72 -8.29 9.90
C PRO A 63 -4.72 -7.09 10.85
N GLN A 64 -3.77 -7.02 11.78
CA GLN A 64 -3.63 -5.89 12.71
C GLN A 64 -3.27 -4.58 12.00
N LEU A 65 -2.77 -4.67 10.76
CA LEU A 65 -2.43 -3.51 9.93
C LEU A 65 -3.64 -2.94 9.18
N ALA A 66 -4.78 -3.63 9.13
CA ALA A 66 -5.96 -3.20 8.38
C ALA A 66 -6.43 -1.80 8.80
N GLU A 67 -6.65 -1.58 10.10
CA GLU A 67 -7.12 -0.30 10.64
C GLU A 67 -6.08 0.84 10.49
N PRO A 68 -4.78 0.65 10.81
CA PRO A 68 -3.74 1.63 10.49
C PRO A 68 -3.66 2.00 9.00
N LEU A 69 -3.75 1.03 8.10
CA LEU A 69 -3.72 1.23 6.64
C LEU A 69 -4.96 1.96 6.15
N ALA A 70 -6.16 1.55 6.56
CA ALA A 70 -7.41 2.22 6.22
C ALA A 70 -7.38 3.69 6.64
N ARG A 71 -6.87 3.98 7.85
CA ARG A 71 -6.71 5.36 8.33
C ARG A 71 -5.73 6.17 7.48
N MET A 72 -4.63 5.56 7.04
CA MET A 72 -3.67 6.21 6.15
C MET A 72 -4.31 6.50 4.78
N LEU A 73 -4.96 5.52 4.17
CA LEU A 73 -5.58 5.65 2.84
C LEU A 73 -6.69 6.72 2.83
N ARG A 74 -7.50 6.81 3.90
CA ARG A 74 -8.53 7.86 4.04
C ARG A 74 -7.98 9.28 4.15
N ARG A 75 -6.74 9.44 4.61
CA ARG A 75 -6.11 10.75 4.89
C ARG A 75 -5.13 11.20 3.82
N THR A 76 -4.80 10.31 2.89
CA THR A 76 -3.73 10.50 1.91
C THR A 76 -4.28 10.26 0.52
N SER A 77 -3.48 10.50 -0.50
CA SER A 77 -3.82 10.08 -1.88
C SER A 77 -3.22 8.73 -2.24
N ALA A 78 -2.74 7.97 -1.24
CA ALA A 78 -2.21 6.63 -1.48
C ALA A 78 -3.33 5.70 -1.95
N VAL A 79 -2.98 4.78 -2.85
CA VAL A 79 -3.90 3.78 -3.40
C VAL A 79 -3.40 2.41 -2.99
N ALA A 80 -4.32 1.56 -2.54
CA ALA A 80 -4.05 0.18 -2.19
C ALA A 80 -4.49 -0.75 -3.33
N TYR A 81 -3.69 -1.77 -3.59
CA TYR A 81 -3.98 -2.81 -4.56
C TYR A 81 -3.80 -4.17 -3.91
N VAL A 82 -4.56 -5.15 -4.39
CA VAL A 82 -4.33 -6.57 -4.10
C VAL A 82 -3.80 -7.26 -5.35
N ALA A 83 -2.82 -8.13 -5.14
CA ALA A 83 -2.31 -9.02 -6.16
C ALA A 83 -2.05 -10.40 -5.57
N HIS A 84 -2.05 -11.44 -6.39
CA HIS A 84 -1.67 -12.77 -5.94
C HIS A 84 -0.15 -12.89 -5.82
N GLU A 85 0.35 -13.65 -4.85
CA GLU A 85 1.80 -13.83 -4.63
C GLU A 85 2.52 -14.42 -5.87
N LEU A 86 1.81 -15.23 -6.65
CA LEU A 86 2.31 -15.87 -7.88
C LEU A 86 2.20 -14.99 -9.13
N GLU A 87 1.63 -13.78 -9.03
CA GLU A 87 1.49 -12.87 -10.16
C GLU A 87 2.86 -12.22 -10.46
N ASP A 88 3.30 -12.24 -11.73
CA ASP A 88 4.52 -11.57 -12.16
C ASP A 88 4.32 -10.04 -12.12
N LEU A 89 4.63 -9.45 -10.97
CA LEU A 89 4.40 -8.02 -10.74
C LEU A 89 5.42 -7.13 -11.47
N SER A 90 4.93 -6.21 -12.31
CA SER A 90 5.73 -5.19 -12.99
C SER A 90 5.12 -3.79 -12.85
N ALA A 91 5.93 -2.74 -12.94
CA ALA A 91 5.49 -1.36 -12.81
C ALA A 91 4.44 -0.92 -13.85
N ASP A 92 4.36 -1.59 -15.00
CA ASP A 92 3.40 -1.25 -16.06
C ASP A 92 1.96 -1.65 -15.71
N MET A 93 1.77 -2.41 -14.62
CA MET A 93 0.45 -2.81 -14.12
C MET A 93 -0.20 -1.78 -13.18
N PHE A 94 0.46 -0.62 -12.93
CA PHE A 94 0.04 0.39 -11.96
C PHE A 94 -0.23 1.77 -12.55
#